data_AF-A0A963KJ03-F1
#
_entry.id   AF-A0A963KJ03-F1
#
_cell.length_a   1.000
_cell.length_b   1.000
_cell.length_c   1.000
_cell.angle_alpha   90.00
_cell.angle_beta   90.00
_cell.angle_gamma   90.00
#
_symmetry.space_group_name_H-M   'P 1'
#
loop_
_entity.id
_entity.type
_entity.pdbx_description
1 polymer ?
#
loop_
_entity_poly.entity_id
_entity_poly.type
_entity_poly.pdbx_seq_one_letter_code
_entity_poly.pdbx_strand_id
1 'polypeptide(L)'
;MRAPATHPNPPGLPGHHAPAVGFEVPLEMLAACHGRVQNQCETLGRLVQHLGRHGADLQARQAAAAVMRYFDTAARDHHADEEVDLFPALIESMAGSDAVCLRELTTLLVADHRELEHRWRGLRRQLEPVAAGRSASLAGDRVADFVGLYERHIAREESELLPMAQRLLSDAELDRIGLAMRVRRNAVDSAETLQPQKPEQAQR
;
A
#
# COMPACT_ATOMS: atom_id res chain seq x y z
N MET A 1 -26.85 10.06 57.93
CA MET A 1 -26.89 8.87 57.06
C MET A 1 -27.56 9.24 55.75
N ARG A 2 -26.80 9.40 54.66
CA ARG A 2 -27.29 9.61 53.29
C ARG A 2 -26.69 8.48 52.45
N ALA A 3 -27.54 7.65 51.86
CA ALA A 3 -27.14 6.61 50.92
C ALA A 3 -26.83 7.25 49.55
N PRO A 4 -25.79 6.80 48.82
CA PRO A 4 -25.57 7.23 47.44
C PRO A 4 -26.44 6.43 46.46
N ALA A 5 -27.01 7.15 45.49
CA ALA A 5 -27.79 6.61 44.40
C ALA A 5 -26.90 5.84 43.41
N THR A 6 -27.35 4.65 43.02
CA THR A 6 -26.78 3.83 41.95
C THR A 6 -27.28 4.33 40.60
N HIS A 7 -26.39 4.80 39.73
CA HIS A 7 -26.68 5.03 38.32
C HIS A 7 -26.51 3.72 37.53
N PRO A 8 -27.46 3.31 36.67
CA PRO A 8 -27.24 2.21 35.75
C PRO A 8 -26.41 2.67 34.54
N ASN A 9 -25.41 1.86 34.19
CA ASN A 9 -24.54 2.00 33.03
C ASN A 9 -25.34 1.65 31.75
N PRO A 10 -25.26 2.42 30.64
CA PRO A 10 -25.94 2.04 29.41
C PRO A 10 -25.26 0.82 28.75
N PRO A 11 -26.01 -0.05 28.05
CA PRO A 11 -25.45 -1.18 27.34
C PRO A 11 -24.59 -0.70 26.16
N GLY A 12 -23.33 -1.13 26.15
CA GLY A 12 -22.39 -0.89 25.07
C GLY A 12 -22.90 -1.51 23.76
N LEU A 13 -22.87 -0.71 22.70
CA LEU A 13 -23.15 -1.16 21.34
C LEU A 13 -22.10 -2.20 20.93
N PRO A 14 -22.48 -3.36 20.36
CA PRO A 14 -21.53 -4.35 19.88
C PRO A 14 -20.72 -3.77 18.72
N GLY A 15 -19.42 -3.59 18.97
CA GLY A 15 -18.43 -3.31 17.95
C GLY A 15 -18.39 -4.45 16.96
N HIS A 16 -18.64 -4.14 15.70
CA HIS A 16 -18.28 -5.02 14.60
C HIS A 16 -16.76 -4.97 14.51
N HIS A 17 -16.10 -5.87 15.26
CA HIS A 17 -14.73 -6.24 14.95
C HIS A 17 -14.80 -6.98 13.62
N ALA A 18 -14.55 -6.26 12.52
CA ALA A 18 -14.04 -6.91 11.33
C ALA A 18 -12.82 -7.75 11.79
N PRO A 19 -12.70 -9.03 11.41
CA PRO A 19 -11.52 -9.80 11.73
C PRO A 19 -10.31 -8.98 11.28
N ALA A 20 -9.29 -8.92 12.13
CA ALA A 20 -8.04 -8.28 11.75
C ALA A 20 -7.57 -9.00 10.48
N VAL A 21 -7.62 -8.31 9.34
CA VAL A 21 -7.11 -8.82 8.07
C VAL A 21 -5.64 -9.15 8.30
N GLY A 22 -5.36 -10.43 8.43
CA GLY A 22 -4.05 -10.98 8.72
C GLY A 22 -3.48 -11.64 7.48
N PHE A 23 -2.20 -11.97 7.53
CA PHE A 23 -1.52 -12.71 6.46
C PHE A 23 -2.04 -14.15 6.26
N GLU A 24 -2.95 -14.60 7.14
CA GLU A 24 -3.67 -15.87 7.07
C GLU A 24 -4.71 -15.88 5.93
N VAL A 25 -5.07 -14.70 5.40
CA VAL A 25 -5.93 -14.56 4.22
C VAL A 25 -5.25 -13.62 3.21
N PRO A 26 -4.27 -14.11 2.43
CA PRO A 26 -3.38 -13.26 1.63
C PRO A 26 -4.12 -12.41 0.60
N LEU A 27 -5.19 -12.93 -0.01
CA LEU A 27 -5.99 -12.18 -0.99
C LEU A 27 -6.77 -11.03 -0.35
N GLU A 28 -7.30 -11.22 0.88
CA GLU A 28 -7.93 -10.14 1.64
C GLU A 28 -6.90 -9.07 2.05
N MET A 29 -5.67 -9.48 2.37
CA MET A 29 -4.59 -8.55 2.67
C MET A 29 -4.19 -7.71 1.44
N LEU A 30 -4.15 -8.30 0.25
CA LEU A 30 -3.96 -7.57 -1.02
C LEU A 30 -5.11 -6.58 -1.27
N ALA A 31 -6.36 -7.02 -1.14
CA ALA A 31 -7.52 -6.11 -1.26
C ALA A 31 -7.46 -4.97 -0.22
N ALA A 32 -7.03 -5.25 1.02
CA ALA A 32 -6.83 -4.22 2.03
C ALA A 32 -5.66 -3.26 1.67
N CYS A 33 -4.61 -3.74 0.99
CA CYS A 33 -3.58 -2.88 0.40
C CYS A 33 -4.19 -1.92 -0.63
N HIS A 34 -5.09 -2.38 -1.50
CA HIS A 34 -5.72 -1.51 -2.49
C HIS A 34 -6.48 -0.35 -1.86
N GLY A 35 -7.27 -0.62 -0.81
CA GLY A 35 -7.97 0.43 -0.06
C GLY A 35 -7.00 1.46 0.56
N ARG A 36 -5.82 1.02 1.02
CA ARG A 36 -4.77 1.93 1.49
C ARG A 36 -4.16 2.74 0.34
N VAL A 37 -3.90 2.13 -0.82
CA VAL A 37 -3.41 2.85 -2.01
C VAL A 37 -4.41 3.95 -2.42
N GLN A 38 -5.70 3.63 -2.49
CA GLN A 38 -6.77 4.57 -2.81
C GLN A 38 -6.81 5.76 -1.84
N ASN A 39 -6.73 5.52 -0.53
CA ASN A 39 -6.67 6.59 0.48
C ASN A 39 -5.46 7.53 0.29
N GLN A 40 -4.32 6.99 -0.14
CA GLN A 40 -3.11 7.77 -0.41
C GLN A 40 -3.24 8.58 -1.71
N CYS A 41 -3.90 8.01 -2.73
CA CYS A 41 -4.29 8.70 -3.96
C CYS A 41 -5.24 9.87 -3.68
N GLU A 42 -6.26 9.69 -2.85
CA GLU A 42 -7.14 10.78 -2.40
C GLU A 42 -6.37 11.87 -1.65
N THR A 43 -5.42 11.47 -0.81
CA THR A 43 -4.58 12.41 -0.06
C THR A 43 -3.71 13.24 -0.99
N LEU A 44 -3.15 12.65 -2.06
CA LEU A 44 -2.45 13.40 -3.11
C LEU A 44 -3.36 14.41 -3.79
N GLY A 45 -4.58 14.02 -4.16
CA GLY A 45 -5.56 14.92 -4.78
C GLY A 45 -5.92 16.11 -3.88
N ARG A 46 -6.15 15.86 -2.58
CA ARG A 46 -6.40 16.92 -1.59
C ARG A 46 -5.19 17.82 -1.39
N LEU A 47 -3.97 17.25 -1.40
CA LEU A 47 -2.74 18.01 -1.22
C LEU A 47 -2.54 19.05 -2.32
N VAL A 48 -2.84 18.73 -3.59
CA VAL A 48 -2.78 19.69 -4.70
C VAL A 48 -3.61 20.95 -4.40
N GLN A 49 -4.85 20.77 -3.95
CA GLN A 49 -5.76 21.88 -3.61
C GLN A 49 -5.28 22.64 -2.37
N HIS A 50 -4.79 21.93 -1.36
CA HIS A 50 -4.32 22.52 -0.11
C HIS A 50 -3.10 23.43 -0.34
N LEU A 51 -2.13 22.98 -1.13
CA LEU A 51 -0.94 23.74 -1.47
C LEU A 51 -1.26 25.08 -2.15
N GLY A 52 -2.27 25.09 -3.03
CA GLY A 52 -2.70 26.32 -3.70
C GLY A 52 -3.34 27.35 -2.76
N ARG A 53 -3.93 26.91 -1.64
CA ARG A 53 -4.65 27.79 -0.69
C ARG A 53 -3.81 28.19 0.51
N HIS A 54 -3.01 27.27 1.02
CA HIS A 54 -2.33 27.40 2.31
C HIS A 54 -0.80 27.32 2.19
N GLY A 55 -0.27 27.07 0.99
CA GLY A 55 1.14 26.84 0.78
C GLY A 55 1.62 25.54 1.46
N ALA A 56 2.92 25.43 1.67
CA ALA A 56 3.55 24.27 2.32
C ALA A 56 3.55 24.39 3.85
N ASP A 57 2.37 24.56 4.43
CA ASP A 57 2.17 24.59 5.88
C ASP A 57 2.47 23.23 6.54
N LEU A 58 2.34 23.15 7.87
CA LEU A 58 2.64 21.93 8.60
C LEU A 58 1.81 20.73 8.12
N GLN A 59 0.54 20.94 7.78
CA GLN A 59 -0.35 19.87 7.32
C GLN A 59 0.08 19.34 5.95
N ALA A 60 0.38 20.24 5.00
CA ALA A 60 0.89 19.86 3.68
C ALA A 60 2.19 19.07 3.78
N ARG A 61 3.10 19.51 4.65
CA ARG A 61 4.40 18.87 4.87
C ARG A 61 4.25 17.45 5.41
N GLN A 62 3.38 17.28 6.41
CA GLN A 62 3.10 15.98 7.02
C GLN A 62 2.42 15.03 6.02
N ALA A 63 1.45 15.52 5.25
CA ALA A 63 0.78 14.75 4.21
C ALA A 63 1.77 14.29 3.13
N ALA A 64 2.61 15.19 2.61
CA ALA A 64 3.64 14.85 1.63
C ALA A 64 4.61 13.79 2.17
N ALA A 65 5.07 13.94 3.41
CA ALA A 65 5.97 12.96 4.05
C ALA A 65 5.30 11.59 4.24
N ALA A 66 4.03 11.55 4.64
CA ALA A 66 3.28 10.31 4.82
C ALA A 66 3.04 9.59 3.49
N VAL A 67 2.64 10.33 2.45
CA VAL A 67 2.49 9.79 1.09
C VAL A 67 3.81 9.23 0.58
N MET A 68 4.91 9.95 0.77
CA MET A 68 6.24 9.47 0.36
C MET A 68 6.61 8.16 1.04
N ARG A 69 6.49 8.08 2.37
CA ARG A 69 6.78 6.84 3.10
C ARG A 69 5.98 5.65 2.57
N TYR A 70 4.70 5.84 2.31
CA TYR A 70 3.83 4.76 1.84
C TYR A 70 4.25 4.19 0.47
N PHE A 71 4.42 5.06 -0.52
CA PHE A 71 4.75 4.60 -1.87
C PHE A 71 6.22 4.15 -2.02
N ASP A 72 7.11 4.56 -1.11
CA ASP A 72 8.51 4.09 -1.08
C ASP A 72 8.67 2.67 -0.53
N THR A 73 7.71 2.19 0.26
CA THR A 73 7.77 0.88 0.93
C THR A 73 6.56 0.03 0.59
N ALA A 74 5.41 0.31 1.21
CA ALA A 74 4.22 -0.53 1.15
C ALA A 74 3.74 -0.82 -0.28
N ALA A 75 3.77 0.16 -1.18
CA ALA A 75 3.38 -0.04 -2.57
C ALA A 75 4.36 -0.95 -3.34
N ARG A 76 5.67 -0.84 -3.05
CA ARG A 76 6.69 -1.72 -3.64
C ARG A 76 6.56 -3.15 -3.12
N ASP A 77 6.30 -3.29 -1.83
CA ASP A 77 6.09 -4.61 -1.23
C ASP A 77 4.84 -5.29 -1.79
N HIS A 78 3.77 -4.52 -2.02
CA HIS A 78 2.55 -5.00 -2.65
C HIS A 78 2.79 -5.53 -4.07
N HIS A 79 3.39 -4.73 -4.97
CA HIS A 79 3.73 -5.22 -6.31
C HIS A 79 4.64 -6.45 -6.26
N ALA A 80 5.54 -6.52 -5.27
CA ALA A 80 6.44 -7.64 -5.14
C ALA A 80 5.75 -8.92 -4.61
N ASP A 81 4.71 -8.81 -3.78
CA ASP A 81 3.88 -9.96 -3.42
C ASP A 81 3.18 -10.55 -4.65
N GLU A 82 2.76 -9.69 -5.56
CA GLU A 82 2.11 -10.12 -6.79
C GLU A 82 3.12 -10.74 -7.76
N GLU A 83 4.19 -10.02 -8.08
CA GLU A 83 5.13 -10.44 -9.11
C GLU A 83 6.03 -11.62 -8.70
N VAL A 84 6.38 -11.73 -7.41
CA VAL A 84 7.28 -12.78 -6.93
C VAL A 84 6.53 -14.02 -6.46
N ASP A 85 5.34 -13.86 -5.90
CA ASP A 85 4.63 -14.96 -5.22
C ASP A 85 3.30 -15.31 -5.92
N LEU A 86 2.40 -14.34 -6.12
CA LEU A 86 1.04 -14.61 -6.63
C LEU A 86 1.02 -15.01 -8.12
N PHE A 87 1.64 -14.22 -9.00
CA PHE A 87 1.62 -14.45 -10.44
C PHE A 87 2.27 -15.78 -10.83
N PRO A 88 3.46 -16.16 -10.29
CA PRO A 88 4.03 -17.46 -10.58
C PRO A 88 3.14 -18.62 -10.12
N ALA A 89 2.57 -18.54 -8.90
CA ALA A 89 1.67 -19.58 -8.39
C ALA A 89 0.43 -19.75 -9.28
N LEU A 90 -0.16 -18.64 -9.72
CA LEU A 90 -1.28 -18.65 -10.67
C LEU A 90 -0.89 -19.34 -11.99
N ILE A 91 0.26 -18.99 -12.57
CA ILE A 91 0.71 -19.55 -13.86
C ILE A 91 0.97 -21.06 -13.73
N GLU A 92 1.56 -21.50 -12.61
CA GLU A 92 1.84 -22.91 -12.34
C GLU A 92 0.56 -23.73 -12.11
N SER A 93 -0.49 -23.12 -11.56
CA SER A 93 -1.78 -23.79 -11.32
C SER A 93 -2.56 -24.12 -12.61
N MET A 94 -2.20 -23.52 -13.75
CA MET A 94 -2.92 -23.67 -15.02
C MET A 94 -2.17 -24.48 -16.08
N ALA A 95 -2.91 -25.26 -16.86
CA ALA A 95 -2.41 -25.95 -18.06
C ALA A 95 -3.19 -25.51 -19.32
N GLY A 96 -2.54 -25.55 -20.49
CA GLY A 96 -3.21 -25.32 -21.78
C GLY A 96 -3.49 -23.84 -22.11
N SER A 97 -4.61 -23.57 -22.79
CA SER A 97 -4.98 -22.24 -23.30
C SER A 97 -5.19 -21.20 -22.20
N ASP A 98 -5.67 -21.61 -21.03
CA ASP A 98 -5.97 -20.67 -19.95
C ASP A 98 -4.69 -20.04 -19.37
N ALA A 99 -3.57 -20.79 -19.43
CA ALA A 99 -2.27 -20.28 -19.05
C ALA A 99 -1.77 -19.16 -20.00
N VAL A 100 -2.26 -19.08 -21.24
CA VAL A 100 -1.91 -17.98 -22.17
C VAL A 100 -2.62 -16.69 -21.76
N CYS A 101 -3.94 -16.74 -21.54
CA CYS A 101 -4.71 -15.57 -21.10
C CYS A 101 -4.19 -15.02 -19.77
N LEU A 102 -3.87 -15.91 -18.83
CA LEU A 102 -3.28 -15.51 -17.55
C LEU A 102 -1.90 -14.84 -17.73
N ARG A 103 -1.03 -15.38 -18.60
CA ARG A 103 0.26 -14.75 -18.92
C ARG A 103 0.11 -13.35 -19.53
N GLU A 104 -0.89 -13.15 -20.38
CA GLU A 104 -1.20 -11.84 -20.94
C GLU A 104 -1.66 -10.87 -19.83
N LEU A 105 -2.56 -11.31 -18.94
CA LEU A 105 -3.01 -10.51 -17.79
C LEU A 105 -1.84 -10.12 -16.88
N THR A 106 -0.99 -11.07 -16.47
CA THR A 106 0.15 -10.77 -15.59
C THR A 106 1.17 -9.88 -16.29
N THR A 107 1.37 -10.01 -17.60
CA THR A 107 2.26 -9.12 -18.37
C THR A 107 1.74 -7.69 -18.38
N LEU A 108 0.43 -7.51 -18.53
CA LEU A 108 -0.21 -6.19 -18.47
C LEU A 108 -0.09 -5.56 -17.08
N LEU A 109 -0.33 -6.32 -16.01
CA LEU A 109 -0.20 -5.82 -14.64
C LEU A 109 1.25 -5.42 -14.30
N VAL A 110 2.23 -6.22 -14.70
CA VAL A 110 3.65 -5.87 -14.56
C VAL A 110 3.97 -4.58 -15.33
N ALA A 111 3.43 -4.39 -16.53
CA ALA A 111 3.62 -3.16 -17.28
C ALA A 111 3.02 -1.94 -16.54
N ASP A 112 1.83 -2.10 -15.97
CA ASP A 112 1.19 -1.08 -15.12
C ASP A 112 2.08 -0.76 -13.90
N HIS A 113 2.67 -1.76 -13.21
CA HIS A 113 3.59 -1.54 -12.07
C HIS A 113 4.80 -0.69 -12.47
N ARG A 114 5.43 -0.98 -13.61
CA ARG A 114 6.61 -0.24 -14.09
C ARG A 114 6.25 1.22 -14.42
N GLU A 115 5.06 1.45 -14.98
CA GLU A 115 4.58 2.80 -15.26
C GLU A 115 4.22 3.56 -13.98
N LEU A 116 3.58 2.89 -13.01
CA LEU A 116 3.31 3.45 -11.67
C LEU A 116 4.61 3.87 -10.97
N GLU A 117 5.63 3.02 -10.98
CA GLU A 117 6.96 3.33 -10.44
C GLU A 117 7.64 4.51 -11.15
N HIS A 118 7.48 4.59 -12.49
CA HIS A 118 8.00 5.71 -13.26
C HIS A 118 7.34 7.04 -12.85
N ARG A 119 5.99 7.06 -12.81
CA ARG A 119 5.21 8.24 -12.41
C ARG A 119 5.49 8.63 -10.96
N TRP A 120 5.58 7.65 -10.06
CA TRP A 120 5.91 7.88 -8.65
C TRP A 120 7.26 8.57 -8.49
N ARG A 121 8.32 8.13 -9.20
CA ARG A 121 9.62 8.82 -9.17
C ARG A 121 9.51 10.29 -9.57
N GLY A 122 8.62 10.62 -10.52
CA GLY A 122 8.33 11.99 -10.92
C GLY A 122 7.65 12.81 -9.82
N LEU A 123 6.59 12.26 -9.22
CA LEU A 123 5.83 12.90 -8.14
C LEU A 123 6.66 13.07 -6.87
N ARG A 124 7.44 12.04 -6.49
CA ARG A 124 8.33 12.06 -5.33
C ARG A 124 9.28 13.28 -5.35
N ARG A 125 9.87 13.59 -6.51
CA ARG A 125 10.76 14.76 -6.66
C ARG A 125 10.06 16.09 -6.40
N GLN A 126 8.75 16.17 -6.60
CA GLN A 126 7.95 17.36 -6.29
C GLN A 126 7.51 17.38 -4.81
N LEU A 127 7.20 16.21 -4.24
CA LEU A 127 6.79 16.08 -2.85
C LEU A 127 7.93 16.33 -1.85
N GLU A 128 9.18 16.03 -2.21
CA GLU A 128 10.32 16.24 -1.33
C GLU A 128 10.52 17.71 -0.88
N PRO A 129 10.54 18.72 -1.78
CA PRO A 129 10.59 20.12 -1.36
C PRO A 129 9.29 20.57 -0.67
N VAL A 130 8.13 19.96 -0.98
CA VAL A 130 6.88 20.23 -0.24
C VAL A 130 7.00 19.77 1.21
N ALA A 131 7.45 18.54 1.47
CA ALA A 131 7.66 18.00 2.81
C ALA A 131 8.66 18.83 3.62
N ALA A 132 9.67 19.39 2.95
CA ALA A 132 10.65 20.29 3.56
C ALA A 132 10.14 21.73 3.77
N GLY A 133 8.93 22.08 3.33
CA GLY A 133 8.40 23.44 3.41
C GLY A 133 9.07 24.44 2.46
N ARG A 134 9.77 23.95 1.42
CA ARG A 134 10.54 24.76 0.46
C ARG A 134 9.79 25.05 -0.83
N SER A 135 8.70 24.35 -1.11
CA SER A 135 7.88 24.52 -2.31
C SER A 135 6.42 24.25 -1.99
N ALA A 136 5.52 25.00 -2.62
CA ALA A 136 4.08 24.70 -2.64
C ALA A 136 3.61 24.25 -4.02
N SER A 137 4.52 23.80 -4.88
CA SER A 137 4.21 23.36 -6.25
C SER A 137 4.11 21.84 -6.33
N LEU A 138 2.95 21.36 -6.79
CA LEU A 138 2.68 19.97 -7.13
C LEU A 138 1.81 19.95 -8.38
N ALA A 139 2.25 19.24 -9.42
CA ALA A 139 1.61 19.22 -10.72
C ALA A 139 0.32 18.38 -10.68
N GLY A 140 -0.84 19.06 -10.68
CA GLY A 140 -2.15 18.42 -10.53
C GLY A 140 -2.51 17.44 -11.65
N ASP A 141 -2.08 17.71 -12.88
CA ASP A 141 -2.18 16.80 -14.03
C ASP A 141 -1.43 15.48 -13.78
N ARG A 142 -0.19 15.56 -13.28
CA ARG A 142 0.60 14.36 -12.96
C ARG A 142 0.02 13.55 -11.82
N VAL A 143 -0.57 14.22 -10.83
CA VAL A 143 -1.31 13.55 -9.75
C VAL A 143 -2.53 12.85 -10.32
N ALA A 144 -3.34 13.53 -11.14
CA ALA A 144 -4.53 12.95 -11.75
C ALA A 144 -4.19 11.72 -12.60
N ASP A 145 -3.14 11.78 -13.42
CA ASP A 145 -2.73 10.64 -14.23
C ASP A 145 -2.28 9.44 -13.39
N PHE A 146 -1.52 9.69 -12.31
CA PHE A 146 -1.04 8.64 -11.40
C PHE A 146 -2.19 7.98 -10.65
N VAL A 147 -3.14 8.79 -10.14
CA VAL A 147 -4.35 8.30 -9.48
C VAL A 147 -5.18 7.47 -10.45
N GLY A 148 -5.45 8.00 -11.65
CA GLY A 148 -6.24 7.28 -12.65
C GLY A 148 -5.59 5.97 -13.13
N LEU A 149 -4.26 5.88 -13.13
CA LEU A 149 -3.57 4.62 -13.42
C LEU A 149 -3.78 3.60 -12.31
N TYR A 150 -3.63 3.98 -11.04
CA TYR A 150 -3.91 3.10 -9.91
C TYR A 150 -5.36 2.64 -9.87
N GLU A 151 -6.32 3.52 -10.15
CA GLU A 151 -7.74 3.17 -10.19
C GLU A 151 -8.03 2.06 -11.21
N ARG A 152 -7.49 2.18 -12.43
CA ARG A 152 -7.65 1.16 -13.48
C ARG A 152 -6.92 -0.14 -13.15
N HIS A 153 -5.72 -0.02 -12.57
CA HIS A 153 -4.89 -1.15 -12.18
C HIS A 153 -5.59 -1.99 -11.08
N ILE A 154 -5.97 -1.35 -9.97
CA ILE A 154 -6.72 -1.98 -8.87
C ILE A 154 -8.04 -2.58 -9.37
N ALA A 155 -8.78 -1.86 -10.22
CA ALA A 155 -10.05 -2.37 -10.74
C ALA A 155 -9.86 -3.67 -11.53
N ARG A 156 -8.78 -3.80 -12.29
CA ARG A 156 -8.46 -5.04 -13.02
C ARG A 156 -8.10 -6.17 -12.05
N GLU A 157 -7.30 -5.88 -11.03
CA GLU A 157 -6.91 -6.89 -10.06
C GLU A 157 -8.11 -7.42 -9.27
N GLU A 158 -8.98 -6.53 -8.80
CA GLU A 158 -10.15 -6.93 -8.02
C GLU A 158 -11.24 -7.62 -8.85
N SER A 159 -11.40 -7.25 -10.13
CA SER A 159 -12.44 -7.85 -10.98
C SER A 159 -12.00 -9.11 -11.71
N GLU A 160 -10.70 -9.29 -11.97
CA GLU A 160 -10.18 -10.39 -12.78
C GLU A 160 -9.19 -11.27 -12.02
N LEU A 161 -8.12 -10.67 -11.48
CA LEU A 161 -6.99 -11.41 -10.89
C LEU A 161 -7.36 -12.11 -9.58
N LEU A 162 -7.86 -11.36 -8.58
CA LEU A 162 -8.15 -11.91 -7.25
C LEU A 162 -9.26 -12.99 -7.28
N PRO A 163 -10.37 -12.82 -8.04
CA PRO A 163 -11.35 -13.88 -8.21
C PRO A 163 -10.77 -15.12 -8.91
N MET A 164 -9.79 -14.95 -9.79
CA MET A 164 -9.09 -16.07 -10.42
C MET A 164 -8.18 -16.79 -9.41
N ALA A 165 -7.39 -16.05 -8.64
CA ALA A 165 -6.55 -16.60 -7.56
C ALA A 165 -7.37 -17.41 -6.55
N GLN A 166 -8.52 -16.88 -6.13
CA GLN A 166 -9.41 -17.55 -5.18
C GLN A 166 -9.96 -18.88 -5.70
N ARG A 167 -10.13 -19.03 -7.02
CA ARG A 167 -10.66 -20.26 -7.63
C ARG A 167 -9.58 -21.29 -7.94
N LEU A 168 -8.37 -20.84 -8.28
CA LEU A 168 -7.33 -21.70 -8.84
C LEU A 168 -6.30 -22.14 -7.80
N LEU A 169 -6.03 -21.31 -6.80
CA LEU A 169 -5.02 -21.61 -5.79
C LEU A 169 -5.61 -22.45 -4.68
N SER A 170 -4.89 -23.50 -4.31
CA SER A 170 -5.16 -24.31 -3.12
C SER A 170 -4.83 -23.56 -1.83
N ASP A 171 -5.41 -24.01 -0.71
CA ASP A 171 -5.11 -23.45 0.61
C ASP A 171 -3.61 -23.49 0.92
N ALA A 172 -2.91 -24.57 0.53
CA ALA A 172 -1.47 -24.69 0.72
C ALA A 172 -0.65 -23.67 -0.11
N GLU A 173 -1.15 -23.26 -1.28
CA GLU A 173 -0.54 -22.19 -2.07
C GLU A 173 -0.77 -20.83 -1.44
N LEU A 174 -1.99 -20.56 -0.99
CA LEU A 174 -2.35 -19.32 -0.30
C LEU A 174 -1.54 -19.17 1.00
N ASP A 175 -1.40 -20.21 1.81
CA ASP A 175 -0.60 -20.21 3.04
C ASP A 175 0.88 -19.85 2.76
N ARG A 176 1.44 -20.40 1.67
CA ARG A 176 2.82 -20.11 1.25
C ARG A 176 2.99 -18.65 0.84
N ILE A 177 2.04 -18.11 0.06
CA ILE A 177 2.03 -16.70 -0.35
C ILE A 177 1.91 -15.81 0.89
N GLY A 178 0.97 -16.08 1.79
CA GLY A 178 0.79 -15.32 3.04
C GLY A 178 2.05 -15.30 3.92
N LEU A 179 2.75 -16.43 4.00
CA LEU A 179 4.05 -16.51 4.66
C LEU A 179 5.10 -15.61 4.01
N ALA A 180 5.24 -15.66 2.68
CA ALA A 180 6.19 -14.82 1.94
C ALA A 180 5.89 -13.32 2.12
N MET A 181 4.61 -12.94 2.02
CA MET A 181 4.15 -11.57 2.26
C MET A 181 4.57 -11.08 3.66
N ARG A 182 4.37 -11.90 4.70
CA ARG A 182 4.74 -11.55 6.08
C ARG A 182 6.25 -11.39 6.24
N VAL A 183 7.04 -12.30 5.67
CA VAL A 183 8.51 -12.24 5.71
C VAL A 183 9.01 -10.94 5.08
N ARG A 184 8.41 -10.52 3.95
CA ARG A 184 8.76 -9.28 3.25
C ARG A 184 8.66 -8.04 4.15
N ARG A 185 7.61 -7.96 4.98
CA ARG A 185 7.42 -6.85 5.93
C ARG A 185 8.39 -6.92 7.11
N ASN A 186 8.59 -8.10 7.68
CA ASN A 186 9.46 -8.27 8.86
C ASN A 186 10.96 -8.08 8.53
N ALA A 187 11.36 -8.30 7.27
CA ALA A 187 12.73 -8.04 6.82
C ALA A 187 13.08 -6.54 6.82
N VAL A 188 12.10 -5.67 6.58
CA VAL A 188 12.28 -4.20 6.58
C VAL A 188 12.46 -3.67 8.01
N ASP A 189 11.66 -4.13 8.97
CA ASP A 189 11.80 -3.77 10.40
C ASP A 189 13.18 -4.14 10.95
N SER A 190 13.74 -5.26 10.47
CA SER A 190 15.08 -5.73 10.85
C SER A 190 16.20 -4.91 10.19
N ALA A 191 15.97 -4.38 8.98
CA ALA A 191 16.94 -3.58 8.24
C ALA A 191 17.01 -2.11 8.72
N GLU A 192 15.90 -1.52 9.19
CA GLU A 192 15.93 -0.19 9.83
C GLU A 192 16.61 -0.20 11.21
N THR A 193 16.70 -1.36 11.88
CA THR A 193 17.37 -1.51 13.18
C THR A 193 18.90 -1.58 13.08
N LEU A 194 19.46 -1.88 11.91
CA LEU A 194 20.92 -1.97 11.68
C LEU A 194 21.50 -0.66 11.08
N GLN A 195 21.44 0.45 11.82
CA GLN A 195 22.34 1.58 11.56
C GLN A 195 23.66 1.39 12.33
N PRO A 196 24.83 1.48 11.67
CA PRO A 196 26.11 1.32 12.34
C PRO A 196 26.35 2.48 13.31
N GLN A 197 26.53 2.16 14.59
CA GLN A 197 27.04 3.10 15.58
C GLN A 197 28.40 3.63 15.12
N LYS A 198 28.50 4.94 14.93
CA LYS A 198 29.78 5.63 14.66
C LYS A 198 30.77 5.31 15.79
N PRO A 199 32.03 4.98 15.50
CA PRO A 199 33.04 4.85 16.54
C PRO A 199 33.28 6.23 17.16
N GLU A 200 33.11 6.29 18.48
CA GLU A 200 33.42 7.43 19.34
C GLU A 200 34.91 7.77 19.20
N GLN A 201 35.22 8.96 18.69
CA GLN A 201 36.59 9.43 18.58
C GLN A 201 37.15 9.66 19.99
N ALA A 202 38.11 8.82 20.37
CA ALA A 202 38.88 8.98 21.59
C ALA A 202 39.71 10.27 21.49
N GLN A 203 39.37 11.23 22.35
CA GLN A 203 40.13 12.45 22.57
C GLN A 203 41.41 12.10 23.33
N ARG A 204 42.56 12.24 22.66
CA ARG A 204 43.88 12.46 23.29
C ARG A 204 44.67 13.44 22.44
#